data_AF-A0A958CZU3-F1
#
_entry.id   AF-A0A958CZU3-F1
#
_cell.length_a   1.000
_cell.length_b   1.000
_cell.length_c   1.000
_cell.angle_alpha   90.00
_cell.angle_beta   90.00
_cell.angle_gamma   90.00
#
_symmetry.space_group_name_H-M   'P 1'
#
loop_
_entity.id
_entity.type
_entity.pdbx_description
1 polymer ?
#
loop_
_entity_poly.entity_id
_entity_poly.type
_entity_poly.pdbx_seq_one_letter_code
_entity_poly.pdbx_strand_id
1 'polypeptide(L)'
;MRHLYNWLKSRRVVTGVSAIGALALVAVALATSGPPAYATETQPPQSPDLQDRYLVIGWNDLGMHCLDDRYEVFSILPPYNTMWSQVVRIPAGGGEPQLVTNGVTVEYSFDDNSESASKVNFWNYSQALFNLPEPLPVNIGLTGKGLTGDMDAGSQHFEAVGVPLTPYNDSTPQTRQPYQLAHLVATQNSTGAVLADTTIVAPVSDEMRCDNCHYDGGVGGVSTGDYRLNILTYHDDESGTHLVDNQPVLCASCHASPALGTPGVPGVKYLSHSMHEKHASEDGASLNTFAVSWLRGTGTLGLPPRNPEDGTEDCYQCHPGVETACLRDTMSQSGMWCTNCHGDMRAVGSEDRIPWVDEPKCGDSACHGSQYAENPNTLYRNSTGHGGLYCEACHNSTHAILPSREARDNMQTIALQGYAGAITECTVCHGLTVPAGQGPHGMACALSADVDADGDVDVTDIQLEAGGWLVQPVNSIYDQNRDGVVDIADIMLVARSFGAICAT
;
A
#
# COMPACT_ATOMS: atom_id res chain seq x y z
N MET A 1 -10.56 15.66 7.20
CA MET A 1 -11.52 16.20 8.21
C MET A 1 -12.73 16.98 7.63
N ARG A 2 -13.37 16.50 6.55
CA ARG A 2 -14.72 16.96 6.14
C ARG A 2 -15.65 15.84 5.65
N HIS A 3 -15.18 14.60 5.60
CA HIS A 3 -15.90 13.50 4.96
C HIS A 3 -16.65 12.57 5.94
N LEU A 4 -16.21 12.45 7.22
CA LEU A 4 -16.86 11.54 8.17
C LEU A 4 -18.21 12.05 8.73
N TYR A 5 -18.48 13.36 8.69
CA TYR A 5 -19.68 13.95 9.32
C TYR A 5 -20.90 14.07 8.38
N ASN A 6 -20.71 13.97 7.05
CA ASN A 6 -21.79 14.19 6.08
C ASN A 6 -22.42 12.92 5.50
N TRP A 7 -21.87 11.74 5.79
CA TRP A 7 -22.33 10.48 5.18
C TRP A 7 -23.61 9.90 5.83
N LEU A 8 -23.85 10.16 7.13
CA LEU A 8 -24.92 9.51 7.91
C LEU A 8 -26.35 10.04 7.68
N LYS A 9 -26.60 10.97 6.74
CA LYS A 9 -27.91 11.65 6.62
C LYS A 9 -28.72 11.41 5.36
N SER A 10 -28.29 10.55 4.43
CA SER A 10 -29.11 10.31 3.23
C SER A 10 -29.05 8.88 2.73
N ARG A 11 -30.10 8.10 3.03
CA ARG A 11 -30.82 7.35 2.00
C ARG A 11 -32.19 6.90 2.48
N ARG A 12 -33.21 7.45 1.82
CA ARG A 12 -34.59 6.97 1.83
C ARG A 12 -34.72 5.82 0.84
N VAL A 13 -35.46 4.82 1.31
CA VAL A 13 -36.16 3.74 0.61
C VAL A 13 -36.60 4.08 -0.81
N VAL A 14 -36.30 3.19 -1.77
CA VAL A 14 -37.20 2.89 -2.89
C VAL A 14 -37.17 1.38 -3.15
N THR A 15 -38.35 0.77 -3.04
CA THR A 15 -38.68 -0.60 -3.36
C THR A 15 -39.15 -0.73 -4.82
N GLY A 16 -38.83 -1.87 -5.45
CA GLY A 16 -39.77 -2.59 -6.32
C GLY A 16 -39.56 -2.54 -7.84
N VAL A 17 -39.60 -3.75 -8.42
CA VAL A 17 -40.57 -4.23 -9.45
C VAL A 17 -39.93 -4.99 -10.63
N SER A 18 -40.19 -6.30 -10.58
CA SER A 18 -40.63 -7.25 -11.63
C SER A 18 -39.72 -7.75 -12.76
N ALA A 19 -39.57 -9.07 -12.71
CA ALA A 19 -39.21 -9.96 -13.81
C ALA A 19 -40.35 -10.11 -14.84
N ILE A 20 -39.98 -10.20 -16.12
CA ILE A 20 -40.82 -10.71 -17.21
C ILE A 20 -39.98 -11.70 -18.01
N GLY A 21 -40.44 -12.95 -18.06
CA GLY A 21 -39.87 -14.02 -18.88
C GLY A 21 -40.28 -13.89 -20.35
N ALA A 22 -39.40 -14.34 -21.24
CA ALA A 22 -39.68 -14.48 -22.67
C ALA A 22 -39.40 -15.90 -23.13
N LEU A 23 -40.37 -16.46 -23.86
CA LEU A 23 -40.45 -17.81 -24.39
C LEU A 23 -39.33 -18.11 -25.41
N ALA A 24 -38.76 -19.31 -25.33
CA ALA A 24 -37.93 -19.89 -26.38
C ALA A 24 -38.80 -20.60 -27.44
N LEU A 25 -38.63 -20.20 -28.71
CA LEU A 25 -39.15 -20.90 -29.89
C LEU A 25 -37.97 -21.62 -30.56
N VAL A 26 -38.00 -22.95 -30.54
CA VAL A 26 -37.03 -23.80 -31.23
C VAL A 26 -37.49 -24.00 -32.67
N ALA A 27 -36.77 -23.42 -33.63
CA ALA A 27 -36.91 -23.72 -35.05
C ALA A 27 -35.76 -24.64 -35.47
N VAL A 28 -36.10 -25.87 -35.90
CA VAL A 28 -35.16 -26.83 -36.49
C VAL A 28 -34.95 -26.43 -37.95
N ALA A 29 -33.75 -25.95 -38.28
CA ALA A 29 -33.32 -25.72 -39.65
C ALA A 29 -32.39 -26.85 -40.11
N LEU A 30 -32.79 -27.56 -41.18
CA LEU A 30 -32.01 -28.58 -41.87
C LEU A 30 -30.81 -27.93 -42.57
N ALA A 31 -29.61 -28.37 -42.24
CA ALA A 31 -28.38 -27.93 -42.89
C ALA A 31 -28.19 -28.62 -44.26
N THR A 32 -28.16 -27.84 -45.33
CA THR A 32 -27.59 -28.25 -46.62
C THR A 32 -26.16 -27.71 -46.72
N SER A 33 -25.19 -28.60 -46.84
CA SER A 33 -23.76 -28.28 -46.94
C SER A 33 -23.42 -27.64 -48.30
N GLY A 34 -23.19 -26.33 -48.31
CA GLY A 34 -22.46 -25.63 -49.37
C GLY A 34 -20.94 -25.63 -49.09
N PRO A 35 -20.09 -25.45 -50.11
CA PRO A 35 -18.63 -25.42 -49.94
C PRO A 35 -18.20 -24.23 -49.05
N PRO A 36 -17.11 -24.37 -48.29
CA PRO A 36 -16.71 -23.37 -47.30
C PRO A 36 -16.36 -22.04 -47.97
N ALA A 37 -16.96 -20.96 -47.48
CA ALA A 37 -16.52 -19.61 -47.77
C ALA A 37 -15.11 -19.43 -47.19
N TYR A 38 -14.18 -18.96 -48.01
CA TYR A 38 -12.86 -18.54 -47.55
C TYR A 38 -13.04 -17.44 -46.51
N ALA A 39 -12.53 -17.68 -45.31
CA ALA A 39 -12.47 -16.69 -44.24
C ALA A 39 -11.72 -15.47 -44.76
N THR A 40 -12.35 -14.31 -44.67
CA THR A 40 -11.68 -13.02 -44.79
C THR A 40 -10.55 -12.98 -43.77
N GLU A 41 -9.34 -12.78 -44.29
CA GLU A 41 -8.10 -12.54 -43.56
C GLU A 41 -8.35 -11.58 -42.39
N THR A 42 -8.11 -12.07 -41.18
CA THR A 42 -8.08 -11.25 -39.96
C THR A 42 -7.06 -10.15 -40.17
N GLN A 43 -7.47 -8.90 -39.96
CA GLN A 43 -6.56 -7.75 -39.94
C GLN A 43 -5.29 -8.10 -39.14
N PRO A 44 -4.09 -7.73 -39.62
CA PRO A 44 -2.87 -7.95 -38.85
C PRO A 44 -3.03 -7.34 -37.45
N PRO A 45 -2.46 -7.98 -36.40
CA PRO A 45 -2.54 -7.45 -35.05
C PRO A 45 -2.04 -5.99 -35.09
N GLN A 46 -2.89 -5.07 -34.64
CA GLN A 46 -2.47 -3.68 -34.52
C GLN A 46 -1.26 -3.65 -33.59
N SER A 47 -0.18 -2.99 -34.02
CA SER A 47 1.00 -2.80 -33.20
C SER A 47 0.58 -2.22 -31.83
N PRO A 48 1.11 -2.72 -30.70
CA PRO A 48 0.85 -2.17 -29.36
C PRO A 48 1.06 -0.65 -29.25
N ASP A 49 1.81 -0.08 -30.19
CA ASP A 49 2.20 1.33 -30.30
C ASP A 49 1.10 2.30 -30.78
N LEU A 50 -0.13 1.84 -31.03
CA LEU A 50 -1.22 2.70 -31.56
C LEU A 50 -2.37 2.94 -30.58
N GLN A 51 -2.28 2.44 -29.34
CA GLN A 51 -3.31 2.64 -28.32
C GLN A 51 -2.73 3.23 -27.04
N ASP A 52 -3.57 3.96 -26.29
CA ASP A 52 -3.15 4.46 -24.99
C ASP A 52 -2.85 3.28 -24.07
N ARG A 53 -1.75 3.37 -23.33
CA ARG A 53 -1.44 2.43 -22.26
C ARG A 53 -1.94 2.98 -20.94
N TYR A 54 -2.25 2.09 -20.02
CA TYR A 54 -2.66 2.47 -18.67
C TYR A 54 -1.76 1.78 -17.65
N LEU A 55 -1.61 2.43 -16.51
CA LEU A 55 -0.86 1.94 -15.37
C LEU A 55 -1.70 2.19 -14.12
N VAL A 56 -1.77 1.22 -13.21
CA VAL A 56 -2.26 1.40 -11.84
C VAL A 56 -1.08 1.32 -10.90
N ILE A 57 -0.88 2.36 -10.10
CA ILE A 57 0.09 2.37 -9.01
C ILE A 57 -0.71 2.42 -7.72
N GLY A 58 -0.51 1.47 -6.81
CA GLY A 58 -1.18 1.46 -5.51
C GLY A 58 -0.22 1.32 -4.33
N TRP A 59 -0.72 1.61 -3.14
CA TRP A 59 -0.01 1.51 -1.87
C TRP A 59 -0.99 1.47 -0.67
N ASN A 60 -0.49 1.14 0.51
CA ASN A 60 -1.17 1.38 1.79
C ASN A 60 -0.78 2.75 2.36
N ASP A 61 -1.66 3.46 3.07
CA ASP A 61 -1.40 4.84 3.53
C ASP A 61 -0.42 5.01 4.72
N LEU A 62 -0.02 3.92 5.40
CA LEU A 62 0.79 3.97 6.64
C LEU A 62 1.97 3.00 6.67
N GLY A 63 1.96 2.00 5.80
CA GLY A 63 2.90 0.88 5.76
C GLY A 63 2.66 -0.20 6.81
N MET A 64 1.75 0.03 7.75
CA MET A 64 1.17 -0.97 8.66
C MET A 64 -0.07 -0.39 9.35
N HIS A 65 -1.23 -1.05 9.19
CA HIS A 65 -2.34 -0.85 10.12
C HIS A 65 -2.26 -1.82 11.28
N CYS A 66 -2.89 -1.49 12.40
CA CYS A 66 -2.97 -2.35 13.56
C CYS A 66 -4.43 -2.56 13.96
N LEU A 67 -4.72 -3.67 14.62
CA LEU A 67 -6.02 -3.97 15.22
C LEU A 67 -5.82 -4.61 16.59
N ASP A 68 -6.85 -4.56 17.44
CA ASP A 68 -6.91 -5.46 18.59
C ASP A 68 -7.22 -6.89 18.11
N ASP A 69 -6.62 -7.90 18.73
CA ASP A 69 -6.92 -9.32 18.52
C ASP A 69 -8.30 -9.71 19.10
N ARG A 70 -8.82 -8.93 20.07
CA ARG A 70 -10.10 -9.17 20.78
C ARG A 70 -10.73 -7.86 21.29
N TYR A 71 -12.07 -7.83 21.37
CA TYR A 71 -12.86 -6.60 21.55
C TYR A 71 -13.85 -6.63 22.73
N GLU A 72 -13.94 -7.73 23.48
CA GLU A 72 -14.93 -7.92 24.55
C GLU A 72 -14.67 -7.08 25.81
N VAL A 73 -13.41 -6.72 26.09
CA VAL A 73 -13.02 -5.96 27.30
C VAL A 73 -12.77 -4.50 26.95
N PHE A 74 -11.84 -4.23 26.05
CA PHE A 74 -11.58 -2.89 25.52
C PHE A 74 -11.12 -2.97 24.07
N SER A 75 -11.04 -1.80 23.42
CA SER A 75 -10.41 -1.65 22.10
C SER A 75 -9.57 -0.37 22.03
N ILE A 76 -8.40 -0.49 21.40
CA ILE A 76 -7.54 0.63 21.00
C ILE A 76 -7.78 0.93 19.51
N LEU A 77 -7.84 -0.09 18.66
CA LEU A 77 -7.98 0.04 17.20
C LEU A 77 -8.90 -1.05 16.60
N PRO A 78 -9.85 -0.69 15.74
CA PRO A 78 -10.68 -1.66 15.02
C PRO A 78 -9.87 -2.37 13.91
N PRO A 79 -10.38 -3.48 13.34
CA PRO A 79 -9.86 -3.99 12.07
C PRO A 79 -9.97 -2.89 11.01
N TYR A 80 -8.85 -2.54 10.39
CA TYR A 80 -8.78 -1.39 9.51
C TYR A 80 -7.60 -1.53 8.54
N ASN A 81 -7.78 -1.05 7.32
CA ASN A 81 -6.74 -0.82 6.35
C ASN A 81 -7.20 0.27 5.38
N THR A 82 -6.27 1.03 4.84
CA THR A 82 -6.57 2.02 3.80
C THR A 82 -5.62 1.82 2.62
N MET A 83 -6.19 1.59 1.46
CA MET A 83 -5.44 1.42 0.20
C MET A 83 -5.71 2.60 -0.71
N TRP A 84 -4.67 3.07 -1.38
CA TRP A 84 -4.72 4.16 -2.35
C TRP A 84 -4.25 3.65 -3.70
N SER A 85 -4.73 4.27 -4.76
CA SER A 85 -4.17 4.07 -6.09
C SER A 85 -4.31 5.30 -6.98
N GLN A 86 -3.42 5.38 -7.97
CA GLN A 86 -3.49 6.32 -9.06
C GLN A 86 -3.46 5.57 -10.38
N VAL A 87 -4.38 5.92 -11.28
CA VAL A 87 -4.40 5.40 -12.64
C VAL A 87 -3.78 6.43 -13.57
N VAL A 88 -2.72 6.04 -14.28
CA VAL A 88 -1.99 6.87 -15.23
C VAL A 88 -2.34 6.40 -16.64
N ARG A 89 -2.83 7.32 -17.47
CA ARG A 89 -3.00 7.13 -18.92
C ARG A 89 -1.75 7.64 -19.63
N ILE A 90 -1.16 6.79 -20.46
CA ILE A 90 0.03 7.04 -21.28
C ILE A 90 -0.43 7.10 -22.75
N PRO A 91 -0.40 8.27 -23.40
CA PRO A 91 -0.93 8.42 -24.76
C PRO A 91 -0.17 7.61 -25.82
N ALA A 92 -0.90 7.03 -26.77
CA ALA A 92 -0.38 6.19 -27.86
C ALA A 92 0.65 6.84 -28.80
N GLY A 93 0.73 8.17 -28.83
CA GLY A 93 1.56 8.93 -29.79
C GLY A 93 2.60 9.82 -29.12
N GLY A 94 2.95 9.50 -27.88
CA GLY A 94 3.75 10.37 -27.02
C GLY A 94 2.94 11.52 -26.42
N GLY A 95 3.59 12.24 -25.51
CA GLY A 95 3.01 13.35 -24.76
C GLY A 95 2.89 13.08 -23.26
N GLU A 96 2.39 14.07 -22.53
CA GLU A 96 2.36 14.04 -21.07
C GLU A 96 1.39 12.97 -20.52
N PRO A 97 1.85 12.10 -19.60
CA PRO A 97 0.99 11.16 -18.88
C PRO A 97 -0.08 11.91 -18.08
N GLN A 98 -1.26 11.29 -17.95
CA GLN A 98 -2.42 11.90 -17.30
C GLN A 98 -2.97 11.02 -16.19
N LEU A 99 -3.15 11.60 -15.00
CA LEU A 99 -3.93 10.97 -13.95
C LEU A 99 -5.40 10.94 -14.34
N VAL A 100 -6.02 9.76 -14.32
CA VAL A 100 -7.41 9.56 -14.72
C VAL A 100 -8.23 8.96 -13.59
N THR A 101 -9.32 9.64 -13.22
CA THR A 101 -10.34 9.12 -12.30
C THR A 101 -11.73 9.07 -12.95
N ASN A 102 -11.96 9.88 -13.98
CA ASN A 102 -13.22 9.91 -14.71
C ASN A 102 -13.30 8.78 -15.75
N GLY A 103 -14.41 8.04 -15.73
CA GLY A 103 -14.65 6.95 -16.70
C GLY A 103 -13.87 5.66 -16.42
N VAL A 104 -13.20 5.58 -15.27
CA VAL A 104 -12.48 4.41 -14.78
C VAL A 104 -13.03 4.05 -13.40
N THR A 105 -13.15 2.74 -13.13
CA THR A 105 -13.39 2.18 -11.80
C THR A 105 -12.16 1.38 -11.42
N VAL A 106 -11.73 1.50 -10.16
CA VAL A 106 -10.70 0.62 -9.59
C VAL A 106 -11.36 -0.27 -8.56
N GLU A 107 -11.29 -1.58 -8.76
CA GLU A 107 -11.75 -2.59 -7.82
C GLU A 107 -10.56 -3.12 -7.01
N TYR A 108 -10.81 -3.48 -5.75
CA TYR A 108 -9.84 -4.19 -4.91
C TYR A 108 -10.38 -5.54 -4.44
N SER A 109 -9.48 -6.50 -4.24
CA SER A 109 -9.81 -7.81 -3.66
C SER A 109 -8.61 -8.45 -2.96
N PHE A 110 -8.89 -9.40 -2.06
CA PHE A 110 -7.91 -10.28 -1.43
C PHE A 110 -8.23 -11.74 -1.77
N ASP A 111 -7.24 -12.49 -2.25
CA ASP A 111 -7.46 -13.86 -2.73
C ASP A 111 -7.73 -14.87 -1.60
N ASP A 112 -7.02 -14.75 -0.48
CA ASP A 112 -7.07 -15.70 0.65
C ASP A 112 -7.35 -14.97 1.97
N ASN A 113 -8.13 -13.88 1.91
CA ASN A 113 -8.57 -13.12 3.09
C ASN A 113 -9.92 -12.44 2.80
N SER A 114 -10.90 -13.25 2.40
CA SER A 114 -12.22 -12.81 1.96
C SER A 114 -13.20 -12.54 3.11
N GLU A 115 -12.88 -13.01 4.32
CA GLU A 115 -13.63 -12.72 5.54
C GLU A 115 -12.72 -12.39 6.73
N SER A 116 -13.28 -11.72 7.72
CA SER A 116 -12.57 -11.32 8.94
C SER A 116 -13.34 -11.64 10.23
N ALA A 117 -14.67 -11.79 10.14
CA ALA A 117 -15.52 -12.05 11.29
C ALA A 117 -15.35 -13.42 11.95
N SER A 118 -14.77 -14.40 11.27
CA SER A 118 -14.40 -15.69 11.87
C SER A 118 -13.05 -15.63 12.61
N LYS A 119 -12.23 -14.62 12.32
CA LYS A 119 -10.85 -14.47 12.81
C LYS A 119 -10.77 -13.57 14.04
N VAL A 120 -11.66 -12.58 14.15
CA VAL A 120 -11.78 -11.67 15.30
C VAL A 120 -13.24 -11.39 15.65
N ASN A 121 -13.52 -11.05 16.91
CA ASN A 121 -14.88 -10.86 17.41
C ASN A 121 -15.42 -9.40 17.34
N PHE A 122 -14.76 -8.53 16.56
CA PHE A 122 -15.06 -7.11 16.43
C PHE A 122 -16.54 -6.80 16.20
N TRP A 123 -17.19 -7.49 15.26
CA TRP A 123 -18.59 -7.21 14.89
C TRP A 123 -19.59 -7.42 16.04
N ASN A 124 -19.27 -8.26 17.03
CA ASN A 124 -20.11 -8.46 18.21
C ASN A 124 -20.12 -7.24 19.14
N TYR A 125 -19.06 -6.43 19.12
CA TYR A 125 -18.84 -5.33 20.07
C TYR A 125 -18.78 -3.96 19.41
N SER A 126 -18.62 -3.89 18.09
CA SER A 126 -18.46 -2.66 17.31
C SER A 126 -19.56 -1.62 17.57
N GLN A 127 -20.82 -2.06 17.75
CA GLN A 127 -21.93 -1.15 18.03
C GLN A 127 -21.72 -0.40 19.35
N ALA A 128 -21.35 -1.12 20.41
CA ALA A 128 -21.11 -0.54 21.72
C ALA A 128 -19.84 0.32 21.73
N LEU A 129 -18.73 -0.23 21.19
CA LEU A 129 -17.43 0.44 21.16
C LEU A 129 -17.46 1.77 20.40
N PHE A 130 -18.13 1.83 19.26
CA PHE A 130 -18.16 3.02 18.38
C PHE A 130 -19.48 3.79 18.44
N ASN A 131 -20.37 3.44 19.39
CA ASN A 131 -21.68 4.06 19.56
C ASN A 131 -22.47 4.16 18.24
N LEU A 132 -22.50 3.05 17.49
CA LEU A 132 -23.14 3.00 16.18
C LEU A 132 -24.66 2.94 16.33
N PRO A 133 -25.43 3.59 15.44
CA PRO A 133 -26.88 3.57 15.51
C PRO A 133 -27.45 2.15 15.35
N GLU A 134 -26.79 1.30 14.58
CA GLU A 134 -27.15 -0.10 14.34
C GLU A 134 -25.85 -0.94 14.27
N PRO A 135 -25.93 -2.26 14.49
CA PRO A 135 -24.79 -3.16 14.28
C PRO A 135 -24.23 -3.06 12.85
N LEU A 136 -22.90 -3.14 12.72
CA LEU A 136 -22.27 -3.23 11.39
C LEU A 136 -22.68 -4.55 10.71
N PRO A 137 -22.88 -4.53 9.38
CA PRO A 137 -22.91 -5.78 8.63
C PRO A 137 -21.61 -6.56 8.82
N VAL A 138 -21.71 -7.88 8.90
CA VAL A 138 -20.56 -8.77 9.03
C VAL A 138 -19.58 -8.55 7.88
N ASN A 139 -18.28 -8.52 8.17
CA ASN A 139 -17.19 -8.26 7.22
C ASN A 139 -17.20 -6.87 6.56
N ILE A 140 -18.00 -5.93 7.07
CA ILE A 140 -17.99 -4.53 6.65
C ILE A 140 -17.37 -3.68 7.75
N GLY A 141 -16.41 -2.83 7.37
CA GLY A 141 -15.71 -1.91 8.26
C GLY A 141 -16.51 -0.65 8.57
N LEU A 142 -15.98 0.19 9.46
CA LEU A 142 -16.64 1.40 9.97
C LEU A 142 -16.97 2.45 8.88
N THR A 143 -16.32 2.35 7.73
CA THR A 143 -16.48 3.24 6.56
C THR A 143 -17.39 2.64 5.47
N GLY A 144 -17.91 1.43 5.67
CA GLY A 144 -18.76 0.73 4.72
C GLY A 144 -18.01 -0.12 3.67
N LYS A 145 -16.67 -0.18 3.74
CA LYS A 145 -15.86 -1.05 2.87
C LYS A 145 -15.80 -2.48 3.39
N GLY A 146 -15.80 -3.46 2.48
CA GLY A 146 -15.59 -4.89 2.77
C GLY A 146 -14.20 -5.35 2.33
N LEU A 147 -13.98 -6.67 2.26
CA LEU A 147 -12.72 -7.28 1.78
C LEU A 147 -12.65 -7.34 0.24
N THR A 148 -13.66 -6.83 -0.44
CA THR A 148 -13.64 -6.57 -1.88
C THR A 148 -14.62 -5.44 -2.21
N GLY A 149 -14.38 -4.74 -3.30
CA GLY A 149 -15.32 -3.77 -3.86
C GLY A 149 -14.63 -2.65 -4.62
N ASP A 150 -15.43 -1.65 -4.99
CA ASP A 150 -14.94 -0.46 -5.66
C ASP A 150 -14.17 0.44 -4.68
N MET A 151 -13.04 0.96 -5.12
CA MET A 151 -12.37 2.10 -4.49
C MET A 151 -13.16 3.38 -4.80
N ASP A 152 -13.24 4.29 -3.82
CA ASP A 152 -13.89 5.59 -4.00
C ASP A 152 -13.00 6.52 -4.83
N ALA A 153 -13.55 7.12 -5.88
CA ALA A 153 -12.82 8.03 -6.75
C ALA A 153 -12.66 9.42 -6.10
N GLY A 154 -11.42 9.84 -5.93
CA GLY A 154 -11.03 11.21 -5.59
C GLY A 154 -10.78 12.07 -6.84
N SER A 155 -10.15 13.24 -6.64
CA SER A 155 -9.81 14.12 -7.76
C SER A 155 -8.68 13.57 -8.65
N GLN A 156 -7.71 12.88 -8.04
CA GLN A 156 -6.48 12.42 -8.71
C GLN A 156 -6.02 11.03 -8.24
N HIS A 157 -6.83 10.35 -7.43
CA HIS A 157 -6.55 9.03 -6.87
C HIS A 157 -7.87 8.29 -6.63
N PHE A 158 -7.77 7.01 -6.29
CA PHE A 158 -8.84 6.20 -5.73
C PHE A 158 -8.44 5.73 -4.34
N GLU A 159 -9.40 5.57 -3.42
CA GLU A 159 -9.14 5.09 -2.06
C GLU A 159 -10.15 4.05 -1.58
N ALA A 160 -9.69 3.03 -0.87
CA ALA A 160 -10.53 2.09 -0.12
C ALA A 160 -10.19 2.24 1.36
N VAL A 161 -10.90 3.15 2.02
CA VAL A 161 -10.66 3.52 3.42
C VAL A 161 -11.43 2.58 4.34
N GLY A 162 -10.78 2.08 5.40
CA GLY A 162 -11.44 1.32 6.48
C GLY A 162 -11.90 -0.09 6.10
N VAL A 163 -11.13 -0.75 5.23
CA VAL A 163 -11.29 -2.19 4.96
C VAL A 163 -11.00 -2.96 6.24
N PRO A 164 -11.89 -3.85 6.74
CA PRO A 164 -11.72 -4.51 8.03
C PRO A 164 -10.80 -5.72 7.93
N LEU A 165 -9.58 -5.52 7.43
CA LEU A 165 -8.60 -6.58 7.16
C LEU A 165 -8.00 -7.13 8.46
N THR A 166 -7.59 -8.40 8.43
CA THR A 166 -6.91 -9.09 9.55
C THR A 166 -5.62 -9.74 9.05
N PRO A 167 -4.62 -10.00 9.91
CA PRO A 167 -3.35 -10.60 9.52
C PRO A 167 -3.47 -12.12 9.33
N TYR A 168 -4.64 -12.65 9.03
CA TYR A 168 -4.87 -14.09 8.94
C TYR A 168 -5.53 -14.44 7.63
N ASN A 169 -4.99 -15.44 6.95
CA ASN A 169 -5.62 -15.94 5.73
C ASN A 169 -6.84 -16.81 6.05
N ASP A 170 -7.75 -16.96 5.10
CA ASP A 170 -8.89 -17.87 5.18
C ASP A 170 -8.41 -19.33 5.27
N SER A 171 -7.36 -19.67 4.51
CA SER A 171 -6.76 -21.01 4.49
C SER A 171 -5.94 -21.35 5.75
N THR A 172 -5.38 -20.34 6.41
CA THR A 172 -4.56 -20.49 7.63
C THR A 172 -4.94 -19.49 8.72
N PRO A 173 -6.16 -19.57 9.29
CA PRO A 173 -6.68 -18.53 10.18
C PRO A 173 -6.00 -18.47 11.55
N GLN A 174 -5.07 -19.39 11.84
CA GLN A 174 -4.25 -19.40 13.06
C GLN A 174 -2.79 -18.98 12.82
N THR A 175 -2.41 -18.69 11.57
CA THR A 175 -1.04 -18.31 11.23
C THR A 175 -1.03 -16.87 10.76
N ARG A 176 -0.29 -16.03 11.50
CA ARG A 176 -0.11 -14.62 11.15
C ARG A 176 0.59 -14.50 9.80
N GLN A 177 0.01 -13.66 8.95
CA GLN A 177 0.50 -13.22 7.66
C GLN A 177 0.26 -11.70 7.58
N PRO A 178 1.14 -10.88 8.16
CA PRO A 178 0.86 -9.45 8.29
C PRO A 178 0.90 -8.68 6.97
N TYR A 179 1.60 -9.20 5.96
CA TYR A 179 1.77 -8.56 4.65
C TYR A 179 0.77 -9.08 3.61
N GLN A 180 -0.52 -8.84 3.84
CA GLN A 180 -1.59 -9.27 2.94
C GLN A 180 -1.46 -8.63 1.56
N LEU A 181 -1.83 -9.37 0.50
CA LEU A 181 -1.75 -8.88 -0.88
C LEU A 181 -3.14 -8.46 -1.37
N ALA A 182 -3.25 -7.21 -1.80
CA ALA A 182 -4.45 -6.69 -2.44
C ALA A 182 -4.22 -6.60 -3.95
N HIS A 183 -5.16 -7.16 -4.72
CA HIS A 183 -5.20 -7.01 -6.17
C HIS A 183 -6.05 -5.79 -6.52
N LEU A 184 -5.49 -4.87 -7.29
CA LEU A 184 -6.17 -3.68 -7.77
C LEU A 184 -6.36 -3.79 -9.28
N VAL A 185 -7.59 -3.64 -9.76
CA VAL A 185 -7.93 -3.77 -11.18
C VAL A 185 -8.63 -2.49 -11.64
N ALA A 186 -8.03 -1.77 -12.58
CA ALA A 186 -8.66 -0.64 -13.23
C ALA A 186 -9.42 -1.08 -14.49
N THR A 187 -10.70 -0.72 -14.56
CA THR A 187 -11.60 -1.07 -15.66
C THR A 187 -12.21 0.19 -16.26
N GLN A 188 -12.36 0.22 -17.58
CA GLN A 188 -13.04 1.30 -18.28
C GLN A 188 -14.57 1.16 -18.16
N ASN A 189 -15.23 2.20 -17.64
CA ASN A 189 -16.66 2.12 -17.28
C ASN A 189 -17.60 1.89 -18.48
N SER A 190 -17.24 2.40 -19.65
CA SER A 190 -18.08 2.30 -20.86
C SER A 190 -18.06 0.92 -21.49
N THR A 191 -16.99 0.15 -21.31
CA THR A 191 -16.75 -1.12 -22.03
C THR A 191 -16.61 -2.31 -21.10
N GLY A 192 -16.28 -2.09 -19.83
CA GLY A 192 -15.87 -3.16 -18.91
C GLY A 192 -14.50 -3.74 -19.22
N ALA A 193 -13.71 -3.10 -20.10
CA ALA A 193 -12.37 -3.57 -20.45
C ALA A 193 -11.39 -3.27 -19.31
N VAL A 194 -10.62 -4.27 -18.90
CA VAL A 194 -9.49 -4.09 -17.99
C VAL A 194 -8.44 -3.23 -18.70
N LEU A 195 -8.07 -2.13 -18.06
CA LEU A 195 -7.08 -1.18 -18.54
C LEU A 195 -5.69 -1.54 -18.03
N ALA A 196 -5.58 -1.85 -16.74
CA ALA A 196 -4.36 -2.26 -16.05
C ALA A 196 -4.71 -2.83 -14.68
N ASP A 197 -3.78 -3.59 -14.11
CA ASP A 197 -3.86 -4.12 -12.75
C ASP A 197 -2.50 -4.01 -12.04
N THR A 198 -2.53 -4.13 -10.72
CA THR A 198 -1.33 -4.23 -9.89
C THR A 198 -1.64 -5.03 -8.62
N THR A 199 -0.60 -5.54 -7.97
CA THR A 199 -0.70 -6.17 -6.65
C THR A 199 0.16 -5.40 -5.66
N ILE A 200 -0.44 -5.03 -4.54
CA ILE A 200 0.19 -4.22 -3.50
C ILE A 200 0.10 -4.92 -2.14
N VAL A 201 0.92 -4.50 -1.19
CA VAL A 201 0.81 -4.94 0.20
C VAL A 201 -0.21 -4.07 0.92
N ALA A 202 -1.19 -4.70 1.58
CA ALA A 202 -2.09 -4.09 2.55
C ALA A 202 -1.72 -4.62 3.95
N PRO A 203 -0.66 -4.06 4.57
CA PRO A 203 -0.10 -4.61 5.79
C PRO A 203 -1.00 -4.36 7.00
N VAL A 204 -1.20 -5.38 7.82
CA VAL A 204 -2.00 -5.31 9.04
C VAL A 204 -1.40 -6.20 10.13
N SER A 205 -1.49 -5.81 11.40
CA SER A 205 -0.99 -6.59 12.52
C SER A 205 -1.84 -6.50 13.78
N ASP A 206 -1.96 -7.61 14.49
CA ASP A 206 -2.50 -7.68 15.86
C ASP A 206 -1.39 -7.85 16.91
N GLU A 207 -0.13 -7.58 16.54
CA GLU A 207 1.01 -7.66 17.43
C GLU A 207 1.10 -6.42 18.33
N MET A 208 0.51 -6.53 19.51
CA MET A 208 0.66 -5.58 20.61
C MET A 208 0.69 -6.37 21.93
N ARG A 209 1.85 -6.40 22.60
CA ARG A 209 2.14 -7.37 23.68
C ARG A 209 1.96 -6.78 25.07
N CYS A 210 0.79 -6.19 25.32
CA CYS A 210 0.42 -5.71 26.66
C CYS A 210 0.49 -6.83 27.72
N ASP A 211 0.28 -8.09 27.28
CA ASP A 211 0.37 -9.30 28.11
C ASP A 211 1.77 -9.54 28.70
N ASN A 212 2.83 -8.97 28.13
CA ASN A 212 4.19 -9.09 28.66
C ASN A 212 4.32 -8.47 30.07
N CYS A 213 3.50 -7.46 30.38
CA CYS A 213 3.56 -6.73 31.65
C CYS A 213 2.25 -6.80 32.46
N HIS A 214 1.09 -6.84 31.78
CA HIS A 214 -0.23 -6.88 32.41
C HIS A 214 -0.78 -8.29 32.63
N TYR A 215 0.06 -9.33 32.58
CA TYR A 215 -0.31 -10.67 33.01
C TYR A 215 -0.73 -10.71 34.50
N ASP A 216 -1.38 -11.79 34.92
CA ASP A 216 -1.82 -11.96 36.31
C ASP A 216 -0.67 -11.86 37.32
N GLY A 217 -0.81 -10.93 38.27
CA GLY A 217 0.18 -10.64 39.29
C GLY A 217 1.35 -9.77 38.80
N GLY A 218 1.27 -9.25 37.57
CA GLY A 218 2.20 -8.30 36.99
C GLY A 218 1.99 -6.88 37.52
N VAL A 219 1.89 -5.90 36.61
CA VAL A 219 1.68 -4.48 36.98
C VAL A 219 0.45 -4.32 37.88
N GLY A 220 0.62 -3.57 38.98
CA GLY A 220 -0.43 -3.35 39.98
C GLY A 220 -0.80 -4.58 40.82
N GLY A 221 -0.15 -5.74 40.62
CA GLY A 221 -0.47 -6.98 41.33
C GLY A 221 -1.88 -7.52 41.05
N VAL A 222 -2.50 -7.09 39.96
CA VAL A 222 -3.86 -7.47 39.58
C VAL A 222 -3.85 -8.86 38.93
N SER A 223 -4.80 -9.72 39.33
CA SER A 223 -4.94 -11.08 38.80
C SER A 223 -6.41 -11.42 38.54
N THR A 224 -6.89 -11.16 37.32
CA THR A 224 -8.28 -11.41 36.93
C THR A 224 -8.43 -12.61 35.98
N GLY A 225 -7.31 -13.18 35.49
CA GLY A 225 -7.31 -14.25 34.48
C GLY A 225 -7.25 -13.74 33.04
N ASP A 226 -7.35 -12.43 32.82
CA ASP A 226 -7.23 -11.77 31.51
C ASP A 226 -6.42 -10.48 31.66
N TYR A 227 -5.34 -10.35 30.88
CA TYR A 227 -4.48 -9.16 30.94
C TYR A 227 -5.24 -7.87 30.59
N ARG A 228 -6.29 -7.95 29.75
CA ARG A 228 -7.08 -6.78 29.40
C ARG A 228 -7.90 -6.28 30.57
N LEU A 229 -8.44 -7.21 31.34
CA LEU A 229 -9.20 -6.88 32.55
C LEU A 229 -8.27 -6.42 33.67
N ASN A 230 -7.04 -6.95 33.72
CA ASN A 230 -5.98 -6.41 34.59
C ASN A 230 -5.68 -4.94 34.27
N ILE A 231 -5.60 -4.57 32.98
CA ILE A 231 -5.42 -3.17 32.55
C ILE A 231 -6.57 -2.29 33.02
N LEU A 232 -7.83 -2.67 32.76
CA LEU A 232 -8.98 -1.85 33.19
C LEU A 232 -9.07 -1.74 34.71
N THR A 233 -8.80 -2.81 35.45
CA THR A 233 -8.81 -2.81 36.92
C THR A 233 -7.74 -1.88 37.48
N TYR A 234 -6.52 -1.93 36.92
CA TYR A 234 -5.44 -1.04 37.33
C TYR A 234 -5.75 0.42 36.95
N HIS A 235 -6.34 0.65 35.78
CA HIS A 235 -6.79 1.97 35.36
C HIS A 235 -7.87 2.53 36.30
N ASP A 236 -8.83 1.71 36.74
CA ASP A 236 -9.85 2.08 37.72
C ASP A 236 -9.26 2.45 39.08
N ASP A 237 -8.29 1.68 39.58
CA ASP A 237 -7.60 1.97 40.84
C ASP A 237 -6.79 3.28 40.77
N GLU A 238 -6.02 3.47 39.70
CA GLU A 238 -5.15 4.64 39.55
C GLU A 238 -5.94 5.93 39.23
N SER A 239 -6.93 5.84 38.35
CA SER A 239 -7.64 7.00 37.80
C SER A 239 -9.01 7.24 38.45
N GLY A 240 -9.44 6.36 39.38
CA GLY A 240 -10.75 6.44 40.02
C GLY A 240 -11.92 6.23 39.05
N THR A 241 -11.70 5.49 37.97
CA THR A 241 -12.72 5.15 36.97
C THR A 241 -13.50 3.88 37.37
N HIS A 242 -14.51 3.52 36.57
CA HIS A 242 -15.32 2.30 36.76
C HIS A 242 -15.43 1.52 35.43
N LEU A 243 -14.36 1.46 34.65
CA LEU A 243 -14.29 0.85 33.34
C LEU A 243 -14.56 -0.66 33.37
N VAL A 244 -14.20 -1.35 34.44
CA VAL A 244 -14.49 -2.78 34.60
C VAL A 244 -15.99 -3.06 34.51
N ASP A 245 -16.82 -2.18 35.09
CA ASP A 245 -18.29 -2.33 35.08
C ASP A 245 -18.94 -1.83 33.77
N ASN A 246 -18.16 -1.22 32.87
CA ASN A 246 -18.64 -0.56 31.65
C ASN A 246 -17.98 -1.11 30.36
N GLN A 247 -17.61 -2.40 30.37
CA GLN A 247 -17.09 -3.10 29.18
C GLN A 247 -18.17 -3.30 28.09
N PRO A 248 -17.80 -3.32 26.80
CA PRO A 248 -16.45 -3.07 26.29
C PRO A 248 -16.11 -1.57 26.25
N VAL A 249 -14.85 -1.22 26.53
CA VAL A 249 -14.39 0.18 26.57
C VAL A 249 -13.59 0.54 25.33
N LEU A 250 -14.03 1.54 24.56
CA LEU A 250 -13.16 2.17 23.56
C LEU A 250 -12.26 3.18 24.27
N CYS A 251 -10.94 2.97 24.32
CA CYS A 251 -10.01 3.90 24.99
C CYS A 251 -10.17 5.33 24.45
N ALA A 252 -10.42 5.42 23.14
CA ALA A 252 -10.61 6.65 22.41
C ALA A 252 -11.95 7.38 22.66
N SER A 253 -12.82 6.81 23.49
CA SER A 253 -14.06 7.48 23.95
C SER A 253 -13.76 8.59 24.96
N CYS A 254 -12.75 8.41 25.81
CA CYS A 254 -12.28 9.40 26.77
C CYS A 254 -11.02 10.11 26.27
N HIS A 255 -10.05 9.36 25.73
CA HIS A 255 -8.81 9.92 25.23
C HIS A 255 -8.95 10.31 23.75
N ALA A 256 -8.64 11.56 23.39
CA ALA A 256 -8.70 11.97 22.00
C ALA A 256 -7.74 11.12 21.13
N SER A 257 -8.17 10.76 19.93
CA SER A 257 -7.38 9.96 18.98
C SER A 257 -7.58 10.49 17.56
N PRO A 258 -6.61 11.25 17.01
CA PRO A 258 -6.65 11.69 15.62
C PRO A 258 -6.71 10.54 14.61
N ALA A 259 -6.10 9.38 14.92
CA ALA A 259 -6.19 8.17 14.08
C ALA A 259 -7.62 7.66 13.91
N LEU A 260 -8.41 7.68 15.00
CA LEU A 260 -9.83 7.29 14.97
C LEU A 260 -10.78 8.47 14.69
N GLY A 261 -10.25 9.68 14.57
CA GLY A 261 -11.03 10.90 14.44
C GLY A 261 -11.92 11.21 15.67
N THR A 262 -11.60 10.66 16.84
CA THR A 262 -12.39 10.88 18.05
C THR A 262 -11.89 12.11 18.82
N PRO A 263 -12.80 13.02 19.24
CA PRO A 263 -12.41 14.22 19.96
C PRO A 263 -12.02 13.97 21.43
N GLY A 264 -12.35 12.79 21.97
CA GLY A 264 -12.21 12.50 23.39
C GLY A 264 -13.05 13.41 24.29
N VAL A 265 -12.75 13.37 25.59
CA VAL A 265 -13.35 14.22 26.62
C VAL A 265 -12.44 15.43 26.87
N PRO A 266 -12.98 16.67 26.91
CA PRO A 266 -12.18 17.86 27.20
C PRO A 266 -11.40 17.74 28.52
N GLY A 267 -10.10 18.06 28.47
CA GLY A 267 -9.20 17.98 29.62
C GLY A 267 -8.53 16.62 29.82
N VAL A 268 -8.99 15.56 29.13
CA VAL A 268 -8.29 14.28 29.05
C VAL A 268 -7.25 14.35 27.93
N LYS A 269 -6.04 13.86 28.20
CA LYS A 269 -4.93 13.90 27.25
C LYS A 269 -5.17 12.94 26.09
N TYR A 270 -4.48 13.18 24.96
CA TYR A 270 -4.49 12.26 23.82
C TYR A 270 -4.14 10.83 24.25
N LEU A 271 -4.70 9.83 23.56
CA LEU A 271 -4.42 8.42 23.86
C LEU A 271 -2.92 8.12 23.73
N SER A 272 -2.30 8.66 22.67
CA SER A 272 -0.85 8.57 22.47
C SER A 272 -0.08 9.15 23.65
N HIS A 273 -0.36 10.38 24.10
CA HIS A 273 0.29 10.96 25.28
C HIS A 273 0.14 10.07 26.51
N SER A 274 -1.09 9.66 26.82
CA SER A 274 -1.42 8.92 28.05
C SER A 274 -0.73 7.56 28.09
N MET A 275 -0.65 6.87 26.96
CA MET A 275 0.08 5.61 26.84
C MET A 275 1.59 5.85 26.94
N HIS A 276 2.15 6.72 26.11
CA HIS A 276 3.61 6.85 26.02
C HIS A 276 4.22 7.43 27.30
N GLU A 277 3.65 8.47 27.90
CA GLU A 277 4.19 9.07 29.12
C GLU A 277 4.17 8.08 30.31
N LYS A 278 3.07 7.32 30.45
CA LYS A 278 2.93 6.32 31.52
C LYS A 278 3.98 5.22 31.39
N HIS A 279 4.28 4.76 30.17
CA HIS A 279 5.25 3.69 29.96
C HIS A 279 6.69 4.20 29.93
N ALA A 280 6.92 5.46 29.50
CA ALA A 280 8.24 6.08 29.51
C ALA A 280 8.86 6.26 30.91
N SER A 281 8.03 6.33 31.96
CA SER A 281 8.51 6.35 33.35
C SER A 281 8.85 4.97 33.91
N GLU A 282 8.28 3.91 33.34
CA GLU A 282 8.38 2.53 33.84
C GLU A 282 9.50 1.73 33.16
N ASP A 283 9.95 2.15 31.96
CA ASP A 283 11.09 1.55 31.22
C ASP A 283 12.44 1.69 31.96
N GLY A 284 12.53 2.60 32.93
CA GLY A 284 13.68 2.69 33.84
C GLY A 284 13.67 1.67 34.98
N ALA A 285 12.50 1.10 35.34
CA ALA A 285 12.31 0.23 36.50
C ALA A 285 12.18 -1.26 36.14
N SER A 286 11.80 -1.58 34.90
CA SER A 286 11.58 -2.95 34.40
C SER A 286 12.81 -3.59 33.73
N LEU A 287 13.96 -2.92 33.70
CA LEU A 287 15.26 -3.51 33.29
C LEU A 287 15.75 -4.68 34.18
N ASN A 288 14.97 -5.12 35.17
CA ASN A 288 15.21 -6.36 35.91
C ASN A 288 14.32 -7.54 35.45
N THR A 289 13.49 -7.37 34.43
CA THR A 289 12.57 -8.42 33.92
C THR A 289 13.28 -9.49 33.08
N PHE A 290 14.56 -9.31 32.76
CA PHE A 290 15.39 -10.33 32.13
C PHE A 290 15.56 -11.59 32.99
N ALA A 291 15.48 -11.47 34.32
CA ALA A 291 15.52 -12.64 35.19
C ALA A 291 14.30 -13.55 34.98
N VAL A 292 13.14 -13.00 34.58
CA VAL A 292 11.88 -13.76 34.52
C VAL A 292 11.71 -14.49 33.19
N SER A 293 12.20 -13.94 32.07
CA SER A 293 12.15 -14.62 30.76
C SER A 293 13.13 -15.81 30.68
N TRP A 294 14.33 -15.68 31.26
CA TRP A 294 15.29 -16.80 31.35
C TRP A 294 14.82 -17.94 32.27
N LEU A 295 14.08 -17.63 33.34
CA LEU A 295 13.52 -18.64 34.24
C LEU A 295 12.33 -19.42 33.65
N ARG A 296 11.69 -18.91 32.59
CA ARG A 296 10.55 -19.56 31.91
C ARG A 296 10.96 -20.55 30.81
N GLY A 297 12.25 -20.74 30.53
CA GLY A 297 12.73 -21.86 29.70
C GLY A 297 12.27 -21.84 28.23
N THR A 298 11.71 -20.73 27.73
CA THR A 298 11.32 -20.57 26.31
C THR A 298 12.51 -20.18 25.42
N GLY A 299 13.67 -20.79 25.68
CA GLY A 299 14.85 -20.61 24.85
C GLY A 299 14.52 -20.81 23.38
N THR A 300 15.05 -19.92 22.54
CA THR A 300 14.88 -19.82 21.07
C THR A 300 13.59 -19.16 20.57
N LEU A 301 13.42 -17.86 20.81
CA LEU A 301 12.89 -16.96 19.78
C LEU A 301 14.08 -16.36 19.05
N GLY A 302 14.15 -16.59 17.74
CA GLY A 302 15.20 -16.10 16.84
C GLY A 302 15.12 -14.60 16.61
N LEU A 303 15.15 -13.81 17.69
CA LEU A 303 15.37 -12.38 17.59
C LEU A 303 16.81 -12.15 17.09
N PRO A 304 17.03 -11.21 16.15
CA PRO A 304 18.39 -10.76 15.87
C PRO A 304 19.07 -10.34 17.19
N PRO A 305 20.39 -10.56 17.32
CA PRO A 305 21.10 -10.26 18.56
C PRO A 305 20.88 -8.80 18.95
N ARG A 306 20.39 -8.61 20.18
CA ARG A 306 20.21 -7.33 20.87
C ARG A 306 21.27 -6.32 20.50
N ASN A 307 20.85 -5.17 19.99
CA ASN A 307 21.65 -3.97 20.12
C ASN A 307 20.92 -2.94 21.00
N PRO A 308 21.31 -2.77 22.28
CA PRO A 308 20.83 -1.67 23.12
C PRO A 308 21.03 -0.28 22.49
N GLU A 309 21.81 -0.18 21.41
CA GLU A 309 22.09 1.04 20.67
C GLU A 309 20.99 1.42 19.65
N ASP A 310 20.03 0.54 19.30
CA ASP A 310 18.99 0.85 18.30
C ASP A 310 17.68 1.42 18.88
N GLY A 311 17.42 1.21 20.18
CA GLY A 311 16.25 1.74 20.90
C GLY A 311 14.89 1.24 20.39
N THR A 312 14.84 0.16 19.60
CA THR A 312 13.58 -0.35 19.00
C THR A 312 12.80 -1.28 19.90
N GLU A 313 13.50 -2.00 20.79
CA GLU A 313 12.93 -3.06 21.63
C GLU A 313 11.85 -2.57 22.61
N ASP A 314 11.95 -1.32 23.06
CA ASP A 314 10.95 -0.70 23.95
C ASP A 314 9.67 -0.36 23.16
N CYS A 315 9.83 0.12 21.92
CA CYS A 315 8.72 0.46 21.04
C CYS A 315 7.93 -0.80 20.63
N TYR A 316 8.64 -1.89 20.33
CA TYR A 316 8.02 -3.14 19.86
C TYR A 316 7.32 -3.96 20.94
N GLN A 317 7.34 -3.54 22.21
CA GLN A 317 6.44 -4.11 23.21
C GLN A 317 4.97 -3.79 22.92
N CYS A 318 4.71 -2.60 22.36
CA CYS A 318 3.37 -2.11 22.08
C CYS A 318 3.08 -1.97 20.58
N HIS A 319 4.11 -1.77 19.76
CA HIS A 319 3.99 -1.64 18.32
C HIS A 319 4.41 -2.93 17.60
N PRO A 320 3.79 -3.25 16.45
CA PRO A 320 4.13 -4.45 15.70
C PRO A 320 5.58 -4.37 15.18
N GLY A 321 6.41 -5.38 15.43
CA GLY A 321 7.81 -5.28 15.05
C GLY A 321 8.68 -6.49 15.34
N VAL A 322 8.45 -7.20 16.45
CA VAL A 322 9.23 -8.41 16.79
C VAL A 322 8.94 -9.53 15.80
N GLU A 323 7.66 -9.79 15.53
CA GLU A 323 7.21 -10.78 14.55
C GLU A 323 6.81 -10.13 13.23
N THR A 324 6.08 -9.01 13.30
CA THR A 324 5.49 -8.35 12.13
C THR A 324 6.51 -7.55 11.36
N ALA A 325 7.58 -7.05 11.99
CA ALA A 325 8.59 -6.23 11.32
C ALA A 325 8.02 -4.98 10.60
N CYS A 326 7.16 -4.21 11.28
CA CYS A 326 6.50 -3.00 10.72
C CYS A 326 7.48 -2.06 9.99
N LEU A 327 8.54 -1.62 10.69
CA LEU A 327 9.62 -0.85 10.09
C LEU A 327 10.52 -1.79 9.27
N ARG A 328 10.49 -1.62 7.96
CA ARG A 328 11.17 -2.50 6.98
C ARG A 328 11.64 -1.75 5.74
N ASP A 329 11.71 -0.43 5.81
CA ASP A 329 12.10 0.45 4.73
C ASP A 329 13.62 0.49 4.48
N THR A 330 14.04 1.23 3.46
CA THR A 330 15.45 1.45 3.12
C THR A 330 16.25 2.16 4.22
N MET A 331 15.62 3.03 5.02
CA MET A 331 16.29 3.72 6.13
C MET A 331 16.63 2.74 7.25
N SER A 332 15.73 1.81 7.57
CA SER A 332 15.98 0.74 8.54
C SER A 332 17.10 -0.20 8.14
N GLN A 333 17.20 -0.50 6.85
CA GLN A 333 18.32 -1.26 6.29
C GLN A 333 19.64 -0.48 6.34
N SER A 334 19.57 0.84 6.46
CA SER A 334 20.72 1.74 6.62
C SER A 334 21.03 2.07 8.09
N GLY A 335 20.42 1.36 9.04
CA GLY A 335 20.67 1.51 10.47
C GLY A 335 19.90 2.64 11.15
N MET A 336 18.83 3.15 10.53
CA MET A 336 17.90 4.09 11.17
C MET A 336 16.68 3.38 11.73
N TRP A 337 16.34 3.70 12.96
CA TRP A 337 15.31 3.02 13.72
C TRP A 337 14.24 4.00 14.20
N CYS A 338 13.22 3.50 14.91
CA CYS A 338 12.07 4.29 15.36
C CYS A 338 12.50 5.59 16.05
N THR A 339 13.48 5.52 16.93
CA THR A 339 13.96 6.65 17.74
C THR A 339 14.73 7.69 16.95
N ASN A 340 15.33 7.33 15.81
CA ASN A 340 16.02 8.29 14.94
C ASN A 340 15.05 9.27 14.29
N CYS A 341 13.80 8.86 14.08
CA CYS A 341 12.75 9.69 13.47
C CYS A 341 11.78 10.26 14.50
N HIS A 342 11.34 9.44 15.46
CA HIS A 342 10.29 9.80 16.42
C HIS A 342 10.80 10.28 17.78
N GLY A 343 12.08 10.04 18.11
CA GLY A 343 12.63 10.23 19.46
C GLY A 343 12.28 9.07 20.40
N ASP A 344 12.55 9.26 21.69
CA ASP A 344 12.22 8.28 22.74
C ASP A 344 10.72 8.29 23.11
N MET A 345 10.31 7.40 24.01
CA MET A 345 8.92 7.32 24.48
C MET A 345 8.40 8.64 25.06
N ARG A 346 9.24 9.46 25.70
CA ARG A 346 8.82 10.78 26.22
C ARG A 346 8.64 11.80 25.10
N ALA A 347 9.48 11.76 24.07
CA ALA A 347 9.32 12.61 22.89
C ALA A 347 7.98 12.31 22.18
N VAL A 348 7.67 11.03 21.96
CA VAL A 348 6.40 10.60 21.35
C VAL A 348 5.21 10.90 22.27
N GLY A 349 5.42 10.81 23.59
CA GLY A 349 4.46 11.14 24.62
C GLY A 349 4.35 12.63 24.97
N SER A 350 5.03 13.53 24.27
CA SER A 350 4.97 14.97 24.60
C SER A 350 3.56 15.55 24.46
N GLU A 351 3.16 16.43 25.38
CA GLU A 351 1.91 17.19 25.26
C GLU A 351 1.91 18.21 24.11
N ASP A 352 3.10 18.63 23.68
CA ASP A 352 3.28 19.55 22.56
C ASP A 352 3.13 18.85 21.19
N ARG A 353 3.05 17.52 21.18
CA ARG A 353 2.90 16.71 19.98
C ARG A 353 1.43 16.34 19.76
N ILE A 354 0.92 16.60 18.55
CA ILE A 354 -0.36 16.09 18.09
C ILE A 354 -0.09 14.79 17.29
N PRO A 355 -0.46 13.61 17.83
CA PRO A 355 -0.19 12.34 17.16
C PRO A 355 -0.93 12.25 15.82
N TRP A 356 -0.32 11.63 14.80
CA TRP A 356 -0.85 11.50 13.44
C TRP A 356 -0.96 12.83 12.66
N VAL A 357 -0.41 13.91 13.21
CA VAL A 357 -0.36 15.25 12.62
C VAL A 357 1.08 15.76 12.63
N ASP A 358 1.74 15.68 13.78
CA ASP A 358 3.15 16.00 13.96
C ASP A 358 3.99 14.73 13.78
N GLU A 359 4.39 14.49 12.52
CA GLU A 359 5.15 13.32 12.09
C GLU A 359 6.54 13.70 11.57
N PRO A 360 7.49 12.73 11.50
CA PRO A 360 8.80 12.94 10.91
C PRO A 360 8.71 13.49 9.49
N LYS A 361 9.64 14.39 9.15
CA LYS A 361 9.63 15.15 7.90
C LYS A 361 10.81 14.77 7.03
N CYS A 362 10.54 14.45 5.77
CA CYS A 362 11.58 14.19 4.78
C CYS A 362 12.48 15.42 4.60
N GLY A 363 11.86 16.60 4.61
CA GLY A 363 12.51 17.89 4.38
C GLY A 363 13.39 18.41 5.52
N ASP A 364 13.49 17.69 6.65
CA ASP A 364 14.36 18.11 7.75
C ASP A 364 15.82 18.21 7.28
N SER A 365 16.52 19.26 7.71
CA SER A 365 17.93 19.50 7.44
C SER A 365 18.85 18.41 7.98
N ALA A 366 18.44 17.70 9.04
CA ALA A 366 19.15 16.52 9.55
C ALA A 366 18.89 15.26 8.71
N CYS A 367 17.92 15.32 7.79
CA CYS A 367 17.50 14.23 6.91
C CYS A 367 17.82 14.58 5.44
N HIS A 368 16.81 14.72 4.58
CA HIS A 368 17.03 14.92 3.14
C HIS A 368 17.07 16.40 2.73
N GLY A 369 16.65 17.31 3.61
CA GLY A 369 16.62 18.74 3.34
C GLY A 369 15.56 19.16 2.30
N SER A 370 15.54 20.46 1.99
CA SER A 370 14.42 21.10 1.29
C SER A 370 14.07 20.55 -0.10
N GLN A 371 15.01 19.90 -0.80
CA GLN A 371 14.79 19.32 -2.12
C GLN A 371 13.87 18.08 -2.09
N TYR A 372 13.72 17.47 -0.91
CA TYR A 372 12.91 16.28 -0.68
C TYR A 372 11.79 16.56 0.34
N ALA A 373 11.50 17.83 0.59
CA ALA A 373 10.48 18.22 1.54
C ALA A 373 9.07 17.87 1.03
N GLU A 374 8.26 17.38 1.96
CA GLU A 374 6.82 17.28 1.83
C GLU A 374 6.17 18.65 1.55
N ASN A 375 4.94 18.67 1.03
CA ASN A 375 4.26 19.94 0.79
C ASN A 375 3.98 20.67 2.14
N PRO A 376 3.99 22.01 2.17
CA PRO A 376 3.80 22.75 3.42
C PRO A 376 2.53 22.38 4.18
N ASN A 377 2.67 22.02 5.45
CA ASN A 377 1.58 21.57 6.34
C ASN A 377 0.85 20.30 5.87
N THR A 378 1.53 19.47 5.09
CA THR A 378 1.00 18.22 4.56
C THR A 378 1.94 17.08 4.96
N LEU A 379 1.38 15.96 5.40
CA LEU A 379 2.17 14.75 5.68
C LEU A 379 2.76 14.18 4.38
N TYR A 380 3.86 13.43 4.49
CA TYR A 380 4.44 12.68 3.37
C TYR A 380 3.39 11.87 2.59
N ARG A 381 2.56 11.07 3.28
CA ARG A 381 1.48 10.26 2.68
C ARG A 381 0.45 11.05 1.85
N ASN A 382 0.29 12.34 2.18
CA ASN A 382 -0.68 13.22 1.53
C ASN A 382 -0.02 14.23 0.58
N SER A 383 1.31 14.23 0.49
CA SER A 383 2.05 15.16 -0.34
C SER A 383 2.13 14.66 -1.77
N THR A 384 2.15 15.60 -2.70
CA THR A 384 2.21 15.34 -4.13
C THR A 384 3.40 16.05 -4.77
N GLY A 385 3.87 15.48 -5.88
CA GLY A 385 4.91 16.01 -6.75
C GLY A 385 4.67 15.57 -8.19
N HIS A 386 5.57 15.95 -9.11
CA HIS A 386 5.68 15.45 -10.48
C HIS A 386 4.37 14.97 -11.14
N GLY A 387 3.60 15.92 -11.69
CA GLY A 387 2.32 15.62 -12.36
C GLY A 387 1.14 15.36 -11.42
N GLY A 388 1.32 15.54 -10.10
CA GLY A 388 0.28 15.29 -9.09
C GLY A 388 0.32 13.86 -8.53
N LEU A 389 1.41 13.13 -8.77
CA LEU A 389 1.65 11.85 -8.11
C LEU A 389 1.87 12.06 -6.61
N TYR A 390 1.28 11.20 -5.80
CA TYR A 390 1.58 11.16 -4.37
C TYR A 390 3.01 10.67 -4.15
N CYS A 391 3.68 11.15 -3.10
CA CYS A 391 5.02 10.67 -2.76
C CYS A 391 5.06 9.14 -2.62
N GLU A 392 4.03 8.56 -1.99
CA GLU A 392 3.90 7.11 -1.82
C GLU A 392 3.69 6.33 -3.12
N ALA A 393 3.21 6.96 -4.20
CA ALA A 393 3.10 6.29 -5.49
C ALA A 393 4.49 5.88 -6.02
N CYS A 394 5.51 6.72 -5.80
CA CYS A 394 6.88 6.42 -6.22
C CYS A 394 7.69 5.72 -5.14
N HIS A 395 7.52 6.12 -3.88
CA HIS A 395 8.39 5.72 -2.77
C HIS A 395 7.80 4.61 -1.89
N ASN A 396 6.53 4.24 -2.07
CA ASN A 396 5.72 3.39 -1.18
C ASN A 396 5.44 4.04 0.20
N SER A 397 4.66 3.34 1.02
CA SER A 397 4.20 3.80 2.32
C SER A 397 5.31 4.17 3.31
N THR A 398 5.02 5.04 4.28
CA THR A 398 5.87 5.20 5.48
C THR A 398 6.19 3.85 6.11
N HIS A 399 7.38 3.67 6.71
CA HIS A 399 7.87 2.39 7.27
C HIS A 399 8.12 1.26 6.25
N ALA A 400 7.72 1.44 4.98
CA ALA A 400 7.94 0.51 3.88
C ALA A 400 8.55 1.22 2.64
N ILE A 401 9.19 2.37 2.84
CA ILE A 401 9.86 3.14 1.77
C ILE A 401 10.89 2.27 1.05
N LEU A 402 10.83 2.29 -0.28
CA LEU A 402 11.56 1.37 -1.13
C LEU A 402 13.06 1.71 -1.27
N PRO A 403 13.93 0.70 -1.51
CA PRO A 403 13.59 -0.73 -1.50
C PRO A 403 13.33 -1.22 -0.08
N SER A 404 12.29 -2.04 0.09
CA SER A 404 11.99 -2.67 1.38
C SER A 404 12.76 -3.97 1.55
N ARG A 405 13.06 -4.36 2.79
CA ARG A 405 13.56 -5.73 3.08
C ARG A 405 12.49 -6.81 2.89
N GLU A 406 11.21 -6.45 2.90
CA GLU A 406 10.11 -7.35 2.60
C GLU A 406 9.91 -7.43 1.08
N ALA A 407 10.05 -8.64 0.52
CA ALA A 407 10.00 -8.85 -0.91
C ALA A 407 8.64 -8.47 -1.53
N ARG A 408 7.54 -8.67 -0.79
CA ARG A 408 6.19 -8.34 -1.24
C ARG A 408 6.01 -6.85 -1.55
N ASP A 409 6.63 -5.95 -0.78
CA ASP A 409 6.54 -4.50 -1.05
C ASP A 409 7.24 -4.09 -2.35
N ASN A 410 8.25 -4.84 -2.78
CA ASN A 410 9.03 -4.53 -3.98
C ASN A 410 8.38 -5.05 -5.28
N MET A 411 7.32 -5.88 -5.20
CA MET A 411 6.75 -6.56 -6.38
C MET A 411 6.27 -5.57 -7.44
N GLN A 412 5.53 -4.54 -7.03
CA GLN A 412 5.02 -3.51 -7.95
C GLN A 412 6.18 -2.81 -8.67
N THR A 413 7.19 -2.34 -7.94
CA THR A 413 8.29 -1.60 -8.59
C THR A 413 9.17 -2.51 -9.46
N ILE A 414 9.39 -3.76 -9.07
CA ILE A 414 10.07 -4.72 -9.94
C ILE A 414 9.28 -4.94 -11.23
N ALA A 415 7.96 -5.07 -11.16
CA ALA A 415 7.12 -5.21 -12.35
C ALA A 415 7.15 -3.97 -13.25
N LEU A 416 7.28 -2.77 -12.67
CA LEU A 416 7.27 -1.52 -13.42
C LEU A 416 8.61 -1.16 -14.05
N GLN A 417 9.71 -1.30 -13.30
CA GLN A 417 11.04 -0.82 -13.74
C GLN A 417 12.13 -1.90 -13.76
N GLY A 418 11.81 -3.15 -13.40
CA GLY A 418 12.74 -4.28 -13.46
C GLY A 418 13.63 -4.46 -12.22
N TYR A 419 13.53 -3.57 -11.22
CA TYR A 419 14.29 -3.67 -9.97
C TYR A 419 13.53 -3.12 -8.75
N ALA A 420 13.97 -3.54 -7.56
CA ALA A 420 13.45 -3.05 -6.28
C ALA A 420 14.00 -1.65 -5.98
N GLY A 421 13.12 -0.70 -5.66
CA GLY A 421 13.50 0.67 -5.38
C GLY A 421 12.34 1.62 -5.65
N ALA A 422 12.46 2.87 -5.21
CA ALA A 422 11.52 3.90 -5.60
C ALA A 422 11.45 4.00 -7.14
N ILE A 423 10.28 4.33 -7.68
CA ILE A 423 10.11 4.46 -9.14
C ILE A 423 10.95 5.63 -9.63
N THR A 424 11.97 5.33 -10.41
CA THR A 424 12.92 6.30 -10.98
C THR A 424 13.06 6.18 -12.49
N GLU A 425 12.63 5.06 -13.09
CA GLU A 425 12.63 4.90 -14.54
C GLU A 425 11.50 5.72 -15.18
N CYS A 426 11.87 6.73 -15.97
CA CYS A 426 10.92 7.67 -16.58
C CYS A 426 9.96 6.96 -17.56
N THR A 427 10.45 5.91 -18.22
CA THR A 427 9.72 5.10 -19.19
C THR A 427 8.50 4.39 -18.61
N VAL A 428 8.43 4.23 -17.28
CA VAL A 428 7.28 3.67 -16.56
C VAL A 428 6.00 4.46 -16.87
N CYS A 429 6.11 5.79 -16.88
CA CYS A 429 4.97 6.67 -17.15
C CYS A 429 5.04 7.35 -18.51
N HIS A 430 6.23 7.74 -18.96
CA HIS A 430 6.42 8.54 -20.18
C HIS A 430 6.58 7.72 -21.47
N GLY A 431 6.71 6.39 -21.37
CA GLY A 431 6.96 5.54 -22.54
C GLY A 431 8.32 5.86 -23.18
N LEU A 432 8.36 5.95 -24.51
CA LEU A 432 9.59 6.25 -25.27
C LEU A 432 9.82 7.74 -25.50
N THR A 433 8.94 8.62 -25.02
CA THR A 433 9.06 10.08 -25.18
C THR A 433 9.13 10.72 -23.81
N VAL A 434 10.30 11.24 -23.40
CA VAL A 434 10.44 11.88 -22.10
C VAL A 434 10.50 13.41 -22.26
N PRO A 435 9.64 14.17 -21.57
CA PRO A 435 9.62 15.62 -21.70
C PRO A 435 10.95 16.26 -21.32
N ALA A 436 11.35 17.30 -22.08
CA ALA A 436 12.48 18.14 -21.73
C ALA A 436 12.24 18.84 -20.36
N GLY A 437 13.02 18.47 -19.35
CA GLY A 437 12.87 19.00 -18.00
C GLY A 437 13.60 18.17 -16.94
N GLN A 438 13.56 18.63 -15.70
CA GLN A 438 13.98 17.81 -14.57
C GLN A 438 12.78 17.02 -14.04
N GLY A 439 12.99 15.74 -13.78
CA GLY A 439 12.09 14.89 -13.03
C GLY A 439 12.01 15.30 -11.55
N PRO A 440 11.33 14.48 -10.72
CA PRO A 440 11.23 14.75 -9.30
C PRO A 440 12.63 14.90 -8.67
N HIS A 441 12.74 15.76 -7.66
CA HIS A 441 14.01 16.07 -6.99
C HIS A 441 15.15 16.51 -7.92
N GLY A 442 14.84 17.15 -9.06
CA GLY A 442 15.87 17.63 -9.97
C GLY A 442 16.59 16.52 -10.74
N MET A 443 16.06 15.29 -10.73
CA MET A 443 16.63 14.17 -11.46
C MET A 443 16.61 14.46 -12.95
N ALA A 444 17.74 14.24 -13.63
CA ALA A 444 17.78 14.30 -15.08
C ALA A 444 17.09 13.05 -15.63
N CYS A 445 16.20 13.25 -16.59
CA CYS A 445 15.71 12.16 -17.41
C CYS A 445 16.79 11.82 -18.43
N ALA A 446 17.36 10.62 -18.34
CA ALA A 446 18.25 10.08 -19.36
C ALA A 446 17.70 8.72 -19.76
N LEU A 447 17.19 8.62 -20.98
CA LEU A 447 16.90 7.33 -21.57
C LEU A 447 18.25 6.74 -21.98
N SER A 448 18.64 5.59 -21.45
CA SER A 448 19.96 5.00 -21.76
C SER A 448 20.14 4.67 -23.24
N ALA A 449 19.03 4.62 -23.99
CA ALA A 449 18.98 4.38 -25.42
C ALA A 449 18.75 5.66 -26.25
N ASP A 450 18.64 6.84 -25.62
CA ASP A 450 18.59 8.14 -26.27
C ASP A 450 20.04 8.63 -26.41
N VAL A 451 20.63 8.30 -27.56
CA VAL A 451 22.06 8.43 -27.86
C VAL A 451 22.39 9.85 -28.28
N ASP A 452 21.47 10.59 -28.91
CA ASP A 452 21.66 12.02 -29.19
C ASP A 452 21.16 12.98 -28.09
N ALA A 453 20.55 12.44 -27.04
CA ALA A 453 20.04 13.17 -25.89
C ALA A 453 18.97 14.20 -26.28
N ASP A 454 18.13 13.88 -27.27
CA ASP A 454 17.05 14.75 -27.74
C ASP A 454 15.72 14.55 -26.96
N GLY A 455 15.65 13.51 -26.14
CA GLY A 455 14.55 13.23 -25.22
C GLY A 455 13.58 12.15 -25.70
N ASP A 456 13.80 11.53 -26.86
CA ASP A 456 13.08 10.32 -27.26
C ASP A 456 14.03 9.16 -27.63
N VAL A 457 13.47 7.97 -27.80
CA VAL A 457 14.22 6.80 -28.31
C VAL A 457 13.58 6.38 -29.61
N ASP A 458 14.21 6.75 -30.73
CA ASP A 458 13.68 6.55 -32.07
C ASP A 458 14.69 5.91 -33.03
N VAL A 459 14.39 5.97 -34.34
CA VAL A 459 15.26 5.36 -35.35
C VAL A 459 16.62 6.07 -35.48
N THR A 460 16.70 7.33 -35.05
CA THR A 460 17.90 8.18 -35.04
C THR A 460 18.89 7.66 -34.02
N ASP A 461 18.43 7.28 -32.82
CA ASP A 461 19.29 6.64 -31.81
C ASP A 461 19.87 5.33 -32.28
N ILE A 462 19.03 4.49 -32.89
CA ILE A 462 19.47 3.22 -33.48
C ILE A 462 20.53 3.49 -34.56
N GLN A 463 20.33 4.52 -35.39
CA GLN A 463 21.29 4.90 -36.42
C GLN A 463 22.61 5.43 -35.84
N LEU A 464 22.55 6.19 -34.73
CA LEU A 464 23.72 6.75 -34.05
C LEU A 464 24.51 5.67 -33.31
N GLU A 465 23.82 4.81 -32.54
CA GLU A 465 24.45 3.69 -31.86
C GLU A 465 25.08 2.76 -32.88
N ALA A 466 24.33 2.37 -33.92
CA ALA A 466 24.80 1.44 -34.93
C ALA A 466 25.83 2.05 -35.90
N GLY A 467 25.87 3.37 -36.07
CA GLY A 467 26.97 4.08 -36.74
C GLY A 467 28.30 3.97 -35.99
N GLY A 468 28.26 3.63 -34.69
CA GLY A 468 29.43 3.28 -33.88
C GLY A 468 29.89 1.82 -34.04
N TRP A 469 29.09 0.94 -34.65
CA TRP A 469 29.38 -0.49 -34.81
C TRP A 469 30.27 -0.72 -36.03
N LEU A 470 31.41 -0.03 -36.09
CA LEU A 470 32.41 -0.25 -37.13
C LEU A 470 33.15 -1.56 -36.85
N VAL A 471 32.63 -2.69 -37.33
CA VAL A 471 33.43 -3.90 -37.44
C VAL A 471 34.11 -3.87 -38.81
N GLN A 472 35.44 -3.76 -38.81
CA GLN A 472 36.27 -3.79 -40.02
C GLN A 472 36.82 -5.20 -40.29
N PRO A 473 36.06 -6.12 -40.90
CA PRO A 473 36.64 -7.17 -41.70
C PRO A 473 36.21 -6.97 -43.15
N VAL A 474 37.14 -6.44 -43.95
CA VAL A 474 37.06 -6.44 -45.40
C VAL A 474 36.81 -7.89 -45.85
N ASN A 475 35.68 -8.14 -46.53
CA ASN A 475 35.15 -9.46 -46.96
C ASN A 475 34.27 -10.23 -45.95
N SER A 476 33.60 -9.55 -45.03
CA SER A 476 32.53 -10.18 -44.26
C SER A 476 31.35 -10.59 -45.17
N ILE A 477 30.79 -11.79 -44.99
CA ILE A 477 29.52 -12.19 -45.64
C ILE A 477 28.33 -11.35 -45.17
N TYR A 478 28.53 -10.55 -44.12
CA TYR A 478 27.52 -9.69 -43.52
C TYR A 478 27.51 -8.27 -44.11
N ASP A 479 28.51 -7.87 -44.90
CA ASP A 479 28.50 -6.63 -45.69
C ASP A 479 27.58 -6.84 -46.92
N GLN A 480 26.29 -6.55 -46.74
CA GLN A 480 25.26 -6.74 -47.75
C GLN A 480 25.30 -5.67 -48.84
N ASN A 481 25.68 -4.44 -48.49
CA ASN A 481 25.70 -3.31 -49.41
C ASN A 481 27.03 -3.18 -50.20
N ARG A 482 28.07 -3.92 -49.79
CA ARG A 482 29.42 -4.01 -50.35
C ARG A 482 30.22 -2.71 -50.30
N ASP A 483 29.99 -1.87 -49.31
CA ASP A 483 30.76 -0.64 -49.10
C ASP A 483 32.07 -0.87 -48.32
N GLY A 484 32.32 -2.12 -47.87
CA GLY A 484 33.51 -2.51 -47.15
C GLY A 484 33.42 -2.28 -45.64
N VAL A 485 32.26 -1.91 -45.13
CA VAL A 485 31.91 -1.77 -43.72
C VAL A 485 30.76 -2.74 -43.43
N VAL A 486 30.72 -3.33 -42.23
CA VAL A 486 29.52 -4.04 -41.76
C VAL A 486 28.82 -3.12 -40.78
N ASP A 487 27.69 -2.54 -41.16
CA ASP A 487 26.93 -1.57 -40.35
C ASP A 487 25.41 -1.80 -40.35
N ILE A 488 24.66 -0.83 -39.84
CA ILE A 488 23.19 -0.91 -39.76
C ILE A 488 22.51 -1.00 -41.13
N ALA A 489 23.10 -0.42 -42.18
CA ALA A 489 22.56 -0.51 -43.53
C ALA A 489 22.53 -1.98 -43.99
N ASP A 490 23.54 -2.77 -43.60
CA ASP A 490 23.57 -4.20 -43.87
C ASP A 490 22.53 -4.97 -43.06
N ILE A 491 22.39 -4.68 -41.76
CA ILE A 491 21.35 -5.29 -40.91
C ILE A 491 19.96 -4.98 -41.47
N MET A 492 19.72 -3.75 -41.90
CA MET A 492 18.46 -3.33 -42.52
C MET A 492 18.22 -4.00 -43.88
N LEU A 493 19.27 -4.31 -44.65
CA LEU A 493 19.19 -5.08 -45.89
C LEU A 493 18.88 -6.57 -45.62
N VAL A 494 19.50 -7.18 -44.60
CA VAL A 494 19.17 -8.53 -44.15
C VAL A 494 17.73 -8.59 -43.61
N ALA A 495 17.31 -7.62 -42.78
CA ALA A 495 15.96 -7.55 -42.25
C ALA A 495 14.91 -7.39 -43.36
N ARG A 496 15.20 -6.58 -44.39
CA ARG A 496 14.35 -6.49 -45.61
C ARG A 496 14.29 -7.80 -46.40
N SER A 497 15.32 -8.64 -46.31
CA SER A 497 15.34 -9.96 -46.97
C SER A 497 14.49 -11.00 -46.21
N PHE A 498 14.29 -10.83 -44.90
CA PHE A 498 13.36 -11.64 -44.10
C PHE A 498 11.91 -11.17 -44.31
N GLY A 499 11.20 -11.83 -45.22
CA GLY A 499 9.82 -11.51 -45.60
C GLY A 499 9.62 -11.38 -47.11
N ALA A 500 10.70 -11.25 -47.88
CA ALA A 500 10.66 -11.44 -49.32
C ALA A 500 10.54 -12.95 -49.62
N ILE A 501 9.32 -13.41 -49.88
CA ILE A 501 9.07 -14.74 -50.42
C ILE A 501 9.94 -14.88 -51.68
N CYS A 502 10.79 -15.90 -51.74
CA CYS A 502 11.56 -16.24 -52.94
C CYS A 502 10.61 -16.29 -54.15
N ALA A 503 10.72 -15.31 -55.05
CA ALA A 503 10.09 -15.38 -56.36
C ALA A 503 10.97 -16.27 -57.25
N THR A 504 10.45 -17.49 -57.46
CA THR A 504 10.82 -18.57 -58.39
C THR A 504 12.16 -19.26 -58.21
#